data_AF-A0A954A5U5-F1
#
_entry.id   AF-A0A954A5U5-F1
#
_cell.length_a   1.000
_cell.length_b   1.000
_cell.length_c   1.000
_cell.angle_alpha   90.00
_cell.angle_beta   90.00
_cell.angle_gamma   90.00
#
_symmetry.space_group_name_H-M   'P 1'
#
loop_
_entity.id
_entity.type
_entity.pdbx_description
1 polymer ?
#
loop_
_entity_poly.entity_id
_entity_poly.type
_entity_poly.pdbx_seq_one_letter_code
_entity_poly.pdbx_strand_id
1 'polypeptide(L)'
;GVVYSFLGETLEFPQPEAVVAIEYEHVGGAIGDSTPLIWTDALGAPPVANIVVVNGTSLFACGFAGSLTVSVPQPTFLRGDSNDDLQIDLSDAVTLLGRLFSGAPPGSCADADDANDDGAVDLSDAITLLAYSFSAGLPPPPPFPVCGPAVADLGCGSTSCP
;
A
#
# COMPACT_ATOMS: atom_id res chain seq x y z
N GLY A 1 -13.96 24.62 23.13
CA GLY A 1 -14.85 23.46 23.13
C GLY A 1 -16.09 23.82 22.37
N VAL A 2 -16.43 23.05 21.34
CA VAL A 2 -17.68 23.24 20.60
C VAL A 2 -18.75 22.40 21.32
N VAL A 3 -19.93 22.98 21.58
CA VAL A 3 -21.04 22.29 22.25
C VAL A 3 -22.18 22.14 21.24
N TYR A 4 -22.52 20.89 20.91
CA TYR A 4 -23.71 20.54 20.14
C TYR A 4 -24.72 19.84 21.06
N SER A 5 -26.02 20.07 20.84
CA SER A 5 -27.11 19.52 21.67
C SER A 5 -28.22 18.92 20.80
N PHE A 6 -28.61 17.68 21.08
CA PHE A 6 -29.67 16.96 20.34
C PHE A 6 -30.62 16.19 21.30
N LEU A 7 -31.75 15.66 20.80
CA LEU A 7 -32.78 14.95 21.59
C LEU A 7 -32.71 13.44 21.37
N GLY A 8 -32.33 12.63 22.37
CA GLY A 8 -32.66 11.19 22.44
C GLY A 8 -32.28 10.32 21.24
N GLU A 9 -31.38 10.80 20.39
CA GLU A 9 -31.07 10.23 19.08
C GLU A 9 -29.59 9.87 19.02
N THR A 10 -29.28 8.78 18.33
CA THR A 10 -27.95 8.57 17.76
C THR A 10 -27.67 9.76 16.85
N LEU A 11 -26.55 10.45 17.05
CA LEU A 11 -26.03 11.38 16.06
C LEU A 11 -25.56 10.58 14.85
N GLU A 12 -26.49 10.26 13.95
CA GLU A 12 -26.15 9.80 12.61
C GLU A 12 -25.70 11.03 11.83
N PHE A 13 -24.40 11.16 11.66
CA PHE A 13 -23.87 12.11 10.71
C PHE A 13 -24.29 11.60 9.32
N PRO A 14 -25.04 12.39 8.54
CA PRO A 14 -25.55 11.94 7.24
C PRO A 14 -24.40 11.60 6.27
N GLN A 15 -23.20 12.10 6.58
CA GLN A 15 -21.93 11.76 5.95
C GLN A 15 -20.83 11.78 7.01
N PRO A 16 -19.73 11.02 6.85
CA PRO A 16 -18.58 11.08 7.75
C PRO A 16 -18.08 12.53 7.94
N GLU A 17 -17.97 12.99 9.19
CA GLU A 17 -17.47 14.33 9.52
C GLU A 17 -16.05 14.24 10.11
N ALA A 18 -15.15 15.09 9.61
CA ALA A 18 -13.75 15.08 10.05
C ALA A 18 -13.63 15.67 11.45
N VAL A 19 -13.31 14.84 12.45
CA VAL A 19 -13.13 15.26 13.85
C VAL A 19 -11.69 15.69 14.14
N VAL A 20 -10.72 15.13 13.40
CA VAL A 20 -9.28 15.43 13.53
C VAL A 20 -8.65 15.43 12.13
N ALA A 21 -7.83 16.42 11.83
CA ALA A 21 -6.91 16.41 10.70
C ALA A 21 -5.49 16.12 11.22
N ILE A 22 -4.79 15.20 10.57
CA ILE A 22 -3.42 14.82 10.93
C ILE A 22 -2.54 15.05 9.71
N GLU A 23 -1.57 15.95 9.86
CA GLU A 23 -0.50 16.16 8.90
C GLU A 23 0.78 15.52 9.45
N TYR A 24 1.53 14.82 8.60
CA TYR A 24 2.78 14.18 8.98
C TYR A 24 3.85 14.38 7.92
N GLU A 25 5.11 14.35 8.35
CA GLU A 25 6.29 14.33 7.49
C GLU A 25 7.14 13.12 7.92
N HIS A 26 7.75 12.42 6.96
CA HIS A 26 8.58 11.27 7.24
C HIS A 26 9.85 11.29 6.37
N VAL A 27 10.95 10.76 6.92
CA VAL A 27 12.22 10.58 6.21
C VAL A 27 12.25 9.18 5.62
N GLY A 28 12.41 9.02 4.30
CA GLY A 28 12.29 7.73 3.59
C GLY A 28 12.83 6.50 4.35
N GLY A 29 12.00 5.46 4.47
CA GLY A 29 12.27 4.25 5.25
C GLY A 29 10.99 3.45 5.52
N ALA A 30 11.11 2.30 6.20
CA ALA A 30 9.95 1.48 6.55
C ALA A 30 9.03 2.24 7.53
N ILE A 31 7.78 2.46 7.14
CA ILE A 31 6.71 2.96 8.01
C ILE A 31 5.64 1.88 8.04
N GLY A 32 5.46 1.26 9.19
CA GLY A 32 4.46 0.20 9.40
C GLY A 32 3.91 0.16 10.83
N ASP A 33 4.26 1.14 11.67
CA ASP A 33 3.82 1.16 13.05
C ASP A 33 2.44 1.81 13.16
N SER A 34 1.59 1.16 13.98
CA SER A 34 0.26 1.68 14.32
C SER A 34 0.32 2.38 15.67
N THR A 35 -0.19 3.60 15.74
CA THR A 35 -0.35 4.32 17.00
C THR A 35 -1.81 4.26 17.45
N PRO A 36 -2.10 3.75 18.67
CA PRO A 36 -3.46 3.73 19.17
C PRO A 36 -3.95 5.15 19.48
N LEU A 37 -5.20 5.43 19.13
CA LEU A 37 -5.91 6.66 19.49
C LEU A 37 -6.90 6.32 20.60
N ILE A 38 -6.62 6.79 21.82
CA ILE A 38 -7.39 6.44 23.02
C ILE A 38 -8.05 7.71 23.58
N TRP A 39 -9.35 7.64 23.80
CA TRP A 39 -10.10 8.68 24.50
C TRP A 39 -9.74 8.71 25.98
N THR A 40 -9.64 9.92 26.56
CA THR A 40 -9.34 10.10 27.98
C THR A 40 -10.17 11.23 28.59
N ASP A 41 -10.70 11.00 29.79
CA ASP A 41 -11.41 11.98 30.62
C ASP A 41 -10.49 12.63 31.66
N ALA A 42 -9.18 12.33 31.61
CA ALA A 42 -8.21 12.72 32.62
C ALA A 42 -7.36 13.94 32.21
N LEU A 43 -7.65 14.58 31.08
CA LEU A 43 -6.89 15.73 30.61
C LEU A 43 -7.22 16.99 31.43
N GLY A 44 -6.16 17.68 31.90
CA GLY A 44 -6.26 18.93 32.65
C GLY A 44 -6.20 18.77 34.19
N ALA A 45 -6.12 19.90 34.88
CA ALA A 45 -6.17 19.98 36.35
C ALA A 45 -7.08 21.16 36.78
N PRO A 46 -8.33 20.91 37.24
CA PRO A 46 -8.96 19.59 37.37
C PRO A 46 -9.24 18.91 36.02
N PRO A 47 -9.33 17.56 36.00
CA PRO A 47 -9.58 16.81 34.76
C PRO A 47 -10.96 17.14 34.17
N VAL A 48 -11.03 17.17 32.85
CA VAL A 48 -12.25 17.47 32.08
C VAL A 48 -12.76 16.19 31.41
N ALA A 49 -13.98 15.79 31.75
CA ALA A 49 -14.64 14.63 31.16
C ALA A 49 -15.25 14.93 29.78
N ASN A 50 -15.28 13.92 28.91
CA ASN A 50 -15.96 13.95 27.62
C ASN A 50 -17.48 13.79 27.87
N ILE A 51 -18.19 14.91 27.77
CA ILE A 51 -19.64 14.97 27.99
C ILE A 51 -20.32 15.38 26.69
N VAL A 52 -21.38 14.66 26.34
CA VAL A 52 -22.34 15.05 25.31
C VAL A 52 -23.59 15.55 26.02
N VAL A 53 -24.06 16.74 25.65
CA VAL A 53 -25.30 17.28 26.19
C VAL A 53 -26.44 16.94 25.24
N VAL A 54 -27.46 16.26 25.77
CA VAL A 54 -28.65 15.86 25.04
C VAL A 54 -29.84 16.36 25.86
N ASN A 55 -30.69 17.24 25.32
CA ASN A 55 -31.87 17.80 26.01
C ASN A 55 -31.57 18.54 27.32
N GLY A 56 -30.44 19.22 27.39
CA GLY A 56 -29.99 19.85 28.63
C GLY A 56 -29.55 18.84 29.70
N THR A 57 -29.49 17.55 29.39
CA THR A 57 -28.92 16.50 30.25
C THR A 57 -27.49 16.21 29.82
N SER A 58 -26.57 16.16 30.78
CA SER A 58 -25.17 15.78 30.52
C SER A 58 -25.03 14.26 30.55
N LEU A 59 -24.56 13.69 29.46
CA LEU A 59 -24.30 12.25 29.31
C LEU A 59 -22.80 12.02 29.06
N PHE A 60 -22.23 10.99 29.68
CA PHE A 60 -20.86 10.59 29.39
C PHE A 60 -20.77 9.98 27.99
N ALA A 61 -19.77 10.39 27.21
CA ALA A 61 -19.53 9.84 25.89
C ALA A 61 -19.03 8.38 25.99
N CYS A 62 -19.58 7.49 25.16
CA CYS A 62 -18.98 6.19 24.94
C CYS A 62 -17.90 6.32 23.85
N GLY A 63 -16.63 6.32 24.25
CA GLY A 63 -15.51 6.43 23.34
C GLY A 63 -15.13 5.08 22.73
N PHE A 64 -15.03 5.03 21.40
CA PHE A 64 -14.41 3.91 20.69
C PHE A 64 -12.97 4.30 20.37
N ALA A 65 -12.00 3.51 20.86
CA ALA A 65 -10.60 3.70 20.51
C ALA A 65 -10.38 3.38 19.03
N GLY A 66 -9.48 4.13 18.41
CA GLY A 66 -9.06 3.94 17.03
C GLY A 66 -7.58 3.61 16.95
N SER A 67 -7.08 3.49 15.73
CA SER A 67 -5.66 3.36 15.45
C SER A 67 -5.32 4.15 14.20
N LEU A 68 -4.17 4.82 14.22
CA LEU A 68 -3.59 5.47 13.05
C LEU A 68 -2.45 4.59 12.55
N THR A 69 -2.54 4.16 11.29
CA THR A 69 -1.45 3.44 10.62
C THR A 69 -0.96 4.31 9.47
N VAL A 70 0.34 4.55 9.44
CA VAL A 70 1.01 5.21 8.32
C VAL A 70 1.76 4.13 7.55
N SER A 71 1.46 3.98 6.27
CA SER A 71 2.12 3.03 5.38
C SER A 71 2.73 3.76 4.20
N VAL A 72 3.95 3.39 3.83
CA VAL A 72 4.53 3.81 2.55
C VAL A 72 3.87 2.98 1.44
N PRO A 73 3.30 3.59 0.39
CA PRO A 73 2.83 2.83 -0.76
C PRO A 73 4.01 2.03 -1.31
N GLN A 74 3.92 0.70 -1.25
CA GLN A 74 4.89 -0.17 -1.88
C GLN A 74 4.76 -0.02 -3.39
N PRO A 75 5.87 0.05 -4.14
CA PRO A 75 5.77 -0.01 -5.57
C PRO A 75 5.06 -1.30 -5.99
N THR A 76 4.23 -1.18 -7.02
CA THR A 76 3.48 -2.30 -7.57
C THR A 76 3.98 -2.59 -8.98
N PHE A 77 4.07 -3.87 -9.30
CA PHE A 77 4.56 -4.35 -10.59
C PHE A 77 3.86 -5.66 -10.95
N LEU A 78 3.99 -6.06 -12.22
CA LEU A 78 3.61 -7.37 -12.71
C LEU A 78 4.89 -8.17 -12.98
N ARG A 79 5.07 -9.31 -12.31
CA ARG A 79 6.27 -10.12 -12.46
C ARG A 79 6.34 -10.71 -13.86
N GLY A 80 7.49 -10.51 -14.51
CA GLY A 80 7.74 -10.92 -15.88
C GLY A 80 7.36 -9.89 -16.94
N ASP A 81 6.76 -8.75 -16.56
CA ASP A 81 6.40 -7.65 -17.48
C ASP A 81 7.63 -6.77 -17.72
N SER A 82 8.58 -7.31 -18.47
CA SER A 82 9.84 -6.64 -18.75
C SER A 82 9.65 -5.44 -19.66
N ASN A 83 8.58 -5.36 -20.45
CA ASN A 83 8.36 -4.29 -21.41
C ASN A 83 7.40 -3.17 -20.92
N ASP A 84 6.86 -3.30 -19.70
CA ASP A 84 5.95 -2.37 -19.04
C ASP A 84 4.59 -2.20 -19.78
N ASP A 85 4.04 -3.28 -20.37
CA ASP A 85 2.78 -3.25 -21.15
C ASP A 85 1.60 -4.02 -20.53
N LEU A 86 1.80 -4.58 -19.34
CA LEU A 86 0.85 -5.38 -18.55
C LEU A 86 0.46 -6.73 -19.17
N GLN A 87 1.19 -7.21 -20.18
CA GLN A 87 0.95 -8.52 -20.79
C GLN A 87 2.21 -9.38 -20.73
N ILE A 88 2.11 -10.55 -20.08
CA ILE A 88 3.22 -11.50 -20.05
C ILE A 88 3.24 -12.33 -21.32
N ASP A 89 4.13 -11.97 -22.25
CA ASP A 89 4.28 -12.64 -23.55
C ASP A 89 5.75 -12.73 -24.04
N LEU A 90 5.93 -13.06 -25.33
CA LEU A 90 7.27 -13.22 -25.92
C LEU A 90 8.07 -11.90 -25.92
N SER A 91 7.40 -10.76 -26.01
CA SER A 91 8.03 -9.47 -26.11
C SER A 91 8.78 -9.10 -24.81
N ASP A 92 8.35 -9.62 -23.66
CA ASP A 92 9.07 -9.49 -22.39
C ASP A 92 10.42 -10.19 -22.44
N ALA A 93 10.42 -11.46 -22.85
CA ALA A 93 11.64 -12.24 -22.98
C ALA A 93 12.62 -11.59 -23.99
N VAL A 94 12.11 -11.07 -25.10
CA VAL A 94 12.93 -10.36 -26.10
C VAL A 94 13.49 -9.06 -25.51
N THR A 95 12.69 -8.30 -24.77
CA THR A 95 13.11 -7.06 -24.11
C THR A 95 14.20 -7.33 -23.08
N LEU A 96 14.01 -8.34 -22.24
CA LEU A 96 14.98 -8.75 -21.22
C LEU A 96 16.31 -9.22 -21.83
N LEU A 97 16.27 -10.06 -22.86
CA LEU A 97 17.48 -10.46 -23.60
C LEU A 97 18.18 -9.28 -24.28
N GLY A 98 17.40 -8.30 -24.76
CA GLY A 98 17.92 -7.04 -25.29
C GLY A 98 18.69 -6.25 -24.24
N ARG A 99 18.20 -6.19 -23.00
CA ARG A 99 18.88 -5.54 -21.87
C ARG A 99 20.17 -6.28 -21.49
N LEU A 100 20.10 -7.60 -21.37
CA LEU A 100 21.23 -8.44 -20.95
C LEU A 100 22.39 -8.46 -21.96
N PHE A 101 22.09 -8.48 -23.26
CA PHE A 101 23.11 -8.76 -24.29
C PHE A 101 23.29 -7.68 -25.35
N SER A 102 22.32 -6.76 -25.50
CA SER A 102 22.32 -5.77 -26.59
C SER A 102 22.37 -4.32 -26.10
N GLY A 103 22.46 -4.10 -24.78
CA GLY A 103 22.54 -2.76 -24.20
C GLY A 103 21.24 -1.96 -24.31
N ALA A 104 20.09 -2.64 -24.39
CA ALA A 104 18.80 -1.96 -24.27
C ALA A 104 18.69 -1.26 -22.89
N PRO A 105 17.97 -0.12 -22.79
CA PRO A 105 17.81 0.58 -21.52
C PRO A 105 17.19 -0.32 -20.44
N PRO A 106 17.60 -0.16 -19.16
CA PRO A 106 16.98 -0.87 -18.05
C PRO A 106 15.48 -0.53 -17.94
N GLY A 107 14.69 -1.48 -17.44
CA GLY A 107 13.25 -1.33 -17.23
C GLY A 107 12.89 -0.41 -16.06
N SER A 108 11.60 -0.18 -15.87
CA SER A 108 11.09 0.63 -14.75
C SER A 108 11.14 -0.10 -13.40
N CYS A 109 11.12 -1.43 -13.43
CA CYS A 109 11.19 -2.29 -12.26
C CYS A 109 12.15 -3.48 -12.46
N ALA A 110 13.12 -3.64 -11.55
CA ALA A 110 14.03 -4.78 -11.59
C ALA A 110 13.37 -6.07 -11.08
N ASP A 111 12.43 -5.96 -10.13
CA ASP A 111 11.63 -7.12 -9.69
C ASP A 111 10.74 -7.69 -10.83
N ALA A 112 10.37 -6.87 -11.82
CA ALA A 112 9.64 -7.34 -13.00
C ALA A 112 10.53 -8.15 -13.95
N ASP A 113 11.82 -7.77 -14.05
CA ASP A 113 12.83 -8.45 -14.86
C ASP A 113 13.33 -9.77 -14.21
N ASP A 114 13.22 -9.89 -12.88
CA ASP A 114 13.42 -11.14 -12.13
C ASP A 114 12.15 -12.00 -12.17
N ALA A 115 11.97 -12.67 -13.31
CA ALA A 115 10.80 -13.47 -13.62
C ALA A 115 10.75 -14.78 -12.82
N ASN A 116 11.89 -15.28 -12.35
CA ASN A 116 11.96 -16.52 -11.58
C ASN A 116 11.96 -16.30 -10.03
N ASP A 117 12.07 -15.04 -9.59
CA ASP A 117 12.09 -14.60 -8.18
C ASP A 117 13.25 -15.19 -7.38
N ASP A 118 14.45 -15.23 -7.99
CA ASP A 118 15.68 -15.74 -7.35
C ASP A 118 16.65 -14.65 -6.85
N GLY A 119 16.29 -13.37 -7.06
CA GLY A 119 17.04 -12.21 -6.62
C GLY A 119 18.17 -11.81 -7.57
N ALA A 120 18.16 -12.30 -8.80
CA ALA A 120 19.11 -11.91 -9.84
C ALA A 120 18.45 -11.82 -11.21
N VAL A 121 18.62 -10.67 -11.89
CA VAL A 121 18.21 -10.53 -13.30
C VAL A 121 19.28 -11.13 -14.21
N ASP A 122 19.01 -12.32 -14.77
CA ASP A 122 19.90 -13.03 -15.67
C ASP A 122 19.19 -13.84 -16.78
N LEU A 123 19.91 -14.77 -17.43
CA LEU A 123 19.37 -15.55 -18.55
C LEU A 123 18.23 -16.49 -18.11
N SER A 124 18.21 -16.91 -16.84
CA SER A 124 17.21 -17.83 -16.29
C SER A 124 15.81 -17.21 -16.25
N ASP A 125 15.71 -15.89 -16.10
CA ASP A 125 14.45 -15.15 -16.18
C ASP A 125 13.85 -15.21 -17.58
N ALA A 126 14.67 -14.92 -18.59
CA ALA A 126 14.24 -15.03 -19.98
C ALA A 126 13.82 -16.47 -20.33
N ILE A 127 14.53 -17.48 -19.80
CA ILE A 127 14.14 -18.89 -19.97
C ILE A 127 12.79 -19.16 -19.29
N THR A 128 12.55 -18.60 -18.11
CA THR A 128 11.29 -18.75 -17.37
C THR A 128 10.12 -18.17 -18.16
N LEU A 129 10.27 -16.95 -18.70
CA LEU A 129 9.26 -16.31 -19.55
C LEU A 129 8.98 -17.13 -20.81
N LEU A 130 10.02 -17.56 -21.53
CA LEU A 130 9.86 -18.39 -22.73
C LEU A 130 9.20 -19.74 -22.44
N ALA A 131 9.55 -20.37 -21.31
CA ALA A 131 8.95 -21.64 -20.88
C ALA A 131 7.45 -21.46 -20.58
N TYR A 132 7.08 -20.39 -19.88
CA TYR A 132 5.69 -20.03 -19.62
C TYR A 132 4.92 -19.77 -20.93
N SER A 133 5.45 -18.92 -21.82
CA SER A 133 4.76 -18.53 -23.07
C SER A 133 4.61 -19.66 -24.10
N PHE A 134 5.57 -20.59 -24.20
CA PHE A 134 5.58 -21.60 -25.28
C PHE A 134 5.47 -23.06 -24.83
N SER A 135 5.86 -23.37 -23.61
CA SER A 135 6.05 -24.77 -23.17
C SER A 135 5.08 -25.20 -22.08
N ALA A 136 4.07 -24.37 -21.77
CA ALA A 136 3.23 -24.53 -20.59
C ALA A 136 4.06 -24.71 -19.31
N GLY A 137 5.17 -23.97 -19.23
CA GLY A 137 5.99 -23.85 -18.02
C GLY A 137 5.18 -23.27 -16.86
N LEU A 138 5.78 -23.30 -15.67
CA LEU A 138 5.15 -22.69 -14.50
C LEU A 138 5.00 -21.18 -14.74
N PRO A 139 3.87 -20.57 -14.33
CA PRO A 139 3.74 -19.12 -14.34
C PRO A 139 4.78 -18.47 -13.43
N PRO A 140 5.17 -17.21 -13.69
CA PRO A 140 5.99 -16.44 -12.76
C PRO A 140 5.41 -16.46 -11.34
N PRO A 141 6.25 -16.46 -10.30
CA PRO A 141 5.81 -16.27 -8.92
C PRO A 141 5.03 -14.95 -8.76
N PRO A 142 4.23 -14.79 -7.69
CA PRO A 142 3.57 -13.52 -7.41
C PRO A 142 4.56 -12.33 -7.37
N PRO A 143 4.15 -11.13 -7.80
CA PRO A 143 2.82 -10.74 -8.28
C PRO A 143 2.55 -11.07 -9.76
N PHE A 144 1.61 -12.00 -9.99
CA PHE A 144 1.14 -12.45 -11.29
C PHE A 144 -0.23 -13.15 -11.09
N PRO A 145 -1.22 -13.07 -12.00
CA PRO A 145 -1.26 -12.36 -13.29
C PRO A 145 -1.74 -10.90 -13.17
N VAL A 146 -1.83 -10.38 -11.95
CA VAL A 146 -2.21 -9.00 -11.68
C VAL A 146 -1.10 -8.34 -10.89
N CYS A 147 -0.99 -7.02 -11.05
CA CYS A 147 0.02 -6.26 -10.31
C CYS A 147 -0.15 -6.43 -8.80
N GLY A 148 0.98 -6.45 -8.10
CA GLY A 148 1.01 -6.55 -6.66
C GLY A 148 2.26 -5.89 -6.10
N PRO A 149 2.33 -5.76 -4.77
CA PRO A 149 3.44 -5.07 -4.12
C PRO A 149 4.75 -5.83 -4.33
N ALA A 150 5.84 -5.06 -4.50
CA ALA A 150 7.20 -5.56 -4.33
C ALA A 150 7.37 -6.18 -2.95
N VAL A 151 7.82 -7.44 -2.91
CA VAL A 151 8.58 -7.95 -1.76
C VAL A 151 9.99 -7.39 -1.95
N ALA A 152 10.56 -6.80 -0.89
CA ALA A 152 11.83 -6.10 -1.02
C ALA A 152 12.97 -7.05 -1.44
N ASP A 153 13.33 -7.02 -2.72
CA ASP A 153 14.48 -7.73 -3.29
C ASP A 153 15.34 -6.77 -4.15
N LEU A 154 14.99 -6.60 -5.43
CA LEU A 154 15.72 -5.76 -6.39
C LEU A 154 15.12 -4.36 -6.54
N GLY A 155 13.82 -4.25 -6.26
CA GLY A 155 13.07 -3.00 -6.17
C GLY A 155 12.56 -2.50 -7.52
N CYS A 156 11.55 -1.62 -7.44
CA CYS A 156 11.03 -0.88 -8.59
C CYS A 156 11.23 0.63 -8.43
N GLY A 157 11.47 1.32 -9.55
CA GLY A 157 11.57 2.79 -9.59
C GLY A 157 10.22 3.50 -9.64
N SER A 158 9.15 2.80 -10.04
CA SER A 158 7.79 3.31 -10.15
C SER A 158 6.92 2.82 -8.98
N THR A 159 6.14 3.73 -8.38
CA THR A 159 5.23 3.38 -7.26
C THR A 159 3.90 2.76 -7.72
N SER A 160 3.67 2.68 -9.02
CA SER A 160 2.46 2.16 -9.63
C SER A 160 2.82 1.28 -10.81
N CYS A 161 2.05 0.21 -11.00
CA CYS A 161 2.07 -0.56 -12.25
C CYS A 161 1.84 0.40 -13.44
N PRO A 162 2.54 0.20 -14.57
CA PRO A 162 2.41 1.01 -15.78
C PRO A 162 0.96 1.25 -16.25
#